data_AF-A0A9P4NY92-F1
#
_entry.id   AF-A0A9P4NY92-F1
#
_cell.length_a   1.000
_cell.length_b   1.000
_cell.length_c   1.000
_cell.angle_alpha   90.00
_cell.angle_beta   90.00
_cell.angle_gamma   90.00
#
_symmetry.space_group_name_H-M   'P 1'
#
loop_
_entity.id
_entity.type
_entity.pdbx_description
1 polymer ?
#
loop_
_entity_poly.entity_id
_entity_poly.type
_entity_poly.pdbx_seq_one_letter_code
_entity_poly.pdbx_strand_id
1 'polypeptide(L)'
;MATAPLSPSPRPSLSIRSPPSSRTSLDQPQSSQSSIRGNQITNPANPRRNRAALRDYYNLKAAAAAGEQPPSQHDEHASPLAELDRPGFEAGAYVRSLLEREGLEGLLRLENELVSEVRGLDGERKALVYDNYSKLIKATDTIRKMRTNMDPLTPATSTLAPAISHIAETTASLSTELSAHVASPTKLSTDPKEKQRQTVRWVLAAPTRLRKMVHYGGREAAEKEWDTVNGLLDRWKGTPGTDDVRKACEQAMAEADG
;
A
#
# COMPACT_ATOMS: atom_id res chain seq x y z
N MET A 1 41.28 30.04 -69.72
CA MET A 1 40.44 29.24 -68.82
C MET A 1 40.95 29.45 -67.41
N ALA A 2 40.24 30.26 -66.62
CA ALA A 2 40.58 30.53 -65.22
C ALA A 2 39.29 30.45 -64.41
N THR A 3 39.24 29.48 -63.50
CA THR A 3 38.06 29.11 -62.69
C THR A 3 38.13 29.84 -61.35
N ALA A 4 37.14 30.68 -61.06
CA ALA A 4 37.00 31.37 -59.77
C ALA A 4 36.16 30.52 -58.78
N PRO A 5 36.44 30.57 -57.46
CA PRO A 5 35.68 29.83 -56.45
C PRO A 5 34.39 30.56 -56.03
N LEU A 6 33.35 29.77 -55.77
CA LEU A 6 32.00 30.19 -55.35
C LEU A 6 31.97 30.71 -53.90
N SER A 7 31.37 31.87 -53.71
CA SER A 7 30.96 32.45 -52.42
C SER A 7 29.52 32.04 -52.06
N PRO A 8 29.20 31.74 -50.77
CA PRO A 8 27.83 31.47 -50.34
C PRO A 8 27.10 32.76 -49.89
N SER A 9 25.92 33.02 -50.47
CA SER A 9 25.01 34.10 -50.06
C SER A 9 24.18 33.75 -48.81
N PRO A 10 23.82 34.72 -47.96
CA PRO A 10 23.05 34.50 -46.73
C PRO A 10 21.53 34.46 -46.99
N ARG A 11 20.81 33.51 -46.37
CA ARG A 11 19.35 33.44 -46.39
C ARG A 11 18.72 34.33 -45.30
N PRO A 12 17.61 35.05 -45.57
CA PRO A 12 16.93 35.89 -44.59
C PRO A 12 16.03 35.07 -43.64
N SER A 13 16.07 35.44 -42.35
CA SER A 13 15.25 34.92 -41.25
C SER A 13 13.85 35.57 -41.23
N LEU A 14 12.79 34.76 -41.28
CA LEU A 14 11.40 35.21 -41.11
C LEU A 14 10.92 34.90 -39.68
N SER A 15 10.84 35.94 -38.84
CA SER A 15 10.08 35.94 -37.59
C SER A 15 8.60 36.08 -37.90
N ILE A 16 7.78 35.10 -37.51
CA ILE A 16 6.32 35.23 -37.54
C ILE A 16 5.81 35.44 -36.12
N ARG A 17 5.17 36.59 -35.98
CA ARG A 17 4.64 37.28 -34.81
C ARG A 17 3.21 36.82 -34.55
N SER A 18 2.91 36.32 -33.35
CA SER A 18 1.55 35.98 -32.90
C SER A 18 0.67 37.24 -32.74
N PRO A 19 -0.62 37.22 -33.15
CA PRO A 19 -1.57 38.27 -32.82
C PRO A 19 -2.36 37.96 -31.51
N PRO A 20 -2.84 38.99 -30.79
CA PRO A 20 -3.34 38.86 -29.41
C PRO A 20 -4.86 38.62 -29.30
N SER A 21 -5.24 38.11 -28.13
CA SER A 21 -6.59 37.86 -27.65
C SER A 21 -7.50 39.09 -27.66
N SER A 22 -8.76 38.91 -28.06
CA SER A 22 -9.87 39.75 -27.64
C SER A 22 -11.06 38.87 -27.23
N ARG A 23 -11.64 39.27 -26.10
CA ARG A 23 -12.57 38.55 -25.24
C ARG A 23 -14.00 38.64 -25.79
N THR A 24 -14.73 37.54 -25.78
CA THR A 24 -16.19 37.55 -25.66
C THR A 24 -16.57 36.70 -24.44
N SER A 25 -16.96 37.39 -23.37
CA SER A 25 -17.66 36.79 -22.23
C SER A 25 -19.08 36.42 -22.67
N LEU A 26 -19.51 35.18 -22.46
CA LEU A 26 -20.91 34.89 -22.19
C LEU A 26 -21.06 33.59 -21.39
N ASP A 27 -21.52 33.80 -20.15
CA ASP A 27 -22.14 32.97 -19.11
C ASP A 27 -22.15 31.43 -19.19
N GLN A 28 -21.64 30.85 -18.09
CA GLN A 28 -21.66 29.42 -17.74
C GLN A 28 -22.55 29.25 -16.50
N PRO A 29 -23.62 28.43 -16.50
CA PRO A 29 -24.31 28.10 -15.27
C PRO A 29 -23.45 27.17 -14.40
N GLN A 30 -23.33 27.57 -13.14
CA GLN A 30 -22.52 26.97 -12.07
C GLN A 30 -22.79 25.47 -11.89
N SER A 31 -21.78 24.64 -12.16
CA SER A 31 -21.62 23.35 -11.51
C SER A 31 -20.79 23.53 -10.23
N SER A 32 -21.41 23.15 -9.11
CA SER A 32 -20.94 23.17 -7.73
C SER A 32 -19.55 22.55 -7.55
N GLN A 33 -18.59 23.38 -7.13
CA GLN A 33 -17.29 22.93 -6.62
C GLN A 33 -17.45 22.39 -5.20
N SER A 34 -17.08 21.12 -4.99
CA SER A 34 -16.84 20.55 -3.67
C SER A 34 -15.34 20.56 -3.40
N SER A 35 -14.95 21.29 -2.35
CA SER A 35 -13.58 21.42 -1.86
C SER A 35 -13.10 20.13 -1.20
N ILE A 36 -11.83 19.80 -1.42
CA ILE A 36 -11.11 18.70 -0.78
C ILE A 36 -10.77 19.09 0.66
N ARG A 37 -11.39 18.43 1.65
CA ARG A 37 -10.82 18.26 3.00
C ARG A 37 -11.17 16.89 3.58
N GLY A 38 -10.24 16.40 4.39
CA GLY A 38 -10.10 14.99 4.79
C GLY A 38 -11.25 14.37 5.60
N ASN A 39 -11.37 13.07 5.37
CA ASN A 39 -11.57 12.01 6.37
C ASN A 39 -12.61 12.27 7.47
N GLN A 40 -13.90 12.00 7.21
CA GLN A 40 -14.85 11.44 8.19
C GLN A 40 -15.93 10.59 7.51
N ILE A 41 -16.28 9.53 8.23
CA ILE A 41 -17.24 8.48 7.97
C ILE A 41 -18.67 9.03 7.93
N THR A 42 -19.53 8.37 7.13
CA THR A 42 -21.01 8.45 7.11
C THR A 42 -21.66 9.79 6.78
N ASN A 43 -22.20 9.91 5.57
CA ASN A 43 -23.40 10.73 5.35
C ASN A 43 -24.42 9.92 4.51
N PRO A 44 -25.68 9.76 4.96
CA PRO A 44 -26.65 8.87 4.34
C PRO A 44 -27.25 9.57 3.12
N ALA A 45 -26.51 9.56 2.01
CA ALA A 45 -27.04 9.96 0.72
C ALA A 45 -28.08 8.92 0.28
N ASN A 46 -29.32 9.22 0.66
CA ASN A 46 -30.58 8.64 0.20
C ASN A 46 -30.46 7.13 -0.14
N PRO A 47 -30.64 6.21 0.84
CA PRO A 47 -30.44 4.77 0.64
C PRO A 47 -31.29 4.21 -0.51
N ARG A 48 -32.36 4.91 -0.90
CA ARG A 48 -33.20 4.60 -2.07
C ARG A 48 -32.48 4.78 -3.40
N ARG A 49 -31.59 5.76 -3.55
CA ARG A 49 -30.89 6.06 -4.82
C ARG A 49 -29.72 5.12 -5.06
N ASN A 50 -28.94 4.81 -4.01
CA ASN A 50 -27.91 3.75 -4.08
C ASN A 50 -28.54 2.36 -4.25
N ARG A 51 -29.69 2.10 -3.62
CA ARG A 51 -30.43 0.85 -3.83
C ARG A 51 -30.98 0.74 -5.26
N ALA A 52 -31.41 1.85 -5.88
CA ALA A 52 -31.83 1.85 -7.28
C ALA A 52 -30.65 1.52 -8.22
N ALA A 53 -29.53 2.23 -8.09
CA ALA A 53 -28.34 1.99 -8.91
C ALA A 53 -27.80 0.56 -8.80
N LEU A 54 -27.82 -0.03 -7.59
CA LEU A 54 -27.41 -1.42 -7.39
C LEU A 54 -28.43 -2.41 -7.96
N ARG A 55 -29.73 -2.11 -7.93
CA ARG A 55 -30.77 -2.96 -8.54
C ARG A 55 -30.68 -2.97 -10.06
N ASP A 56 -30.31 -1.84 -10.65
CA ASP A 56 -30.12 -1.71 -12.10
C ASP A 56 -28.81 -2.41 -12.52
N TYR A 57 -27.73 -2.27 -11.74
CA TYR A 57 -26.45 -2.95 -12.01
C TYR A 57 -26.54 -4.49 -11.99
N TYR A 58 -27.35 -5.04 -11.08
CA TYR A 58 -27.57 -6.50 -10.99
C TYR A 58 -28.83 -6.98 -11.74
N ASN A 59 -29.45 -6.14 -12.58
CA ASN A 59 -30.66 -6.47 -13.35
C ASN A 59 -31.79 -7.09 -12.50
N LEU A 60 -31.87 -6.75 -11.21
CA LEU A 60 -32.86 -7.32 -10.28
C LEU A 60 -34.29 -6.94 -10.64
N LYS A 61 -34.48 -5.86 -11.41
CA LYS A 61 -35.79 -5.49 -11.98
C LYS A 61 -36.16 -6.33 -13.21
N ALA A 62 -35.19 -6.81 -13.99
CA ALA A 62 -35.44 -7.78 -15.06
C ALA A 62 -35.84 -9.15 -14.50
N ALA A 63 -35.27 -9.56 -13.36
CA ALA A 63 -35.66 -10.79 -12.67
C ALA A 63 -37.07 -10.73 -12.04
N ALA A 64 -37.48 -9.56 -11.51
CA ALA A 64 -38.82 -9.37 -10.96
C ALA A 64 -39.90 -9.14 -12.04
N ALA A 65 -39.51 -8.72 -13.25
CA ALA A 65 -40.39 -8.55 -14.41
C ALA A 65 -40.41 -9.79 -15.33
N ALA A 66 -39.67 -10.86 -14.99
CA ALA A 66 -39.68 -12.12 -15.74
C ALA A 66 -41.01 -12.91 -15.64
N GLY A 67 -42.00 -12.40 -14.90
CA GLY A 67 -43.37 -12.92 -14.87
C GLY A 67 -44.34 -12.23 -15.83
N GLU A 68 -43.97 -11.11 -16.46
CA GLU A 68 -44.86 -10.39 -17.38
C GLU A 68 -44.00 -9.55 -18.32
N GLN A 69 -43.71 -10.10 -19.50
CA GLN A 69 -43.03 -9.41 -20.58
C GLN A 69 -43.93 -8.27 -21.09
N PRO A 70 -43.53 -6.99 -21.01
CA PRO A 70 -44.00 -6.03 -22.00
C PRO A 70 -43.27 -6.34 -23.32
N PRO A 71 -43.96 -6.31 -24.48
CA PRO A 71 -43.29 -6.49 -25.75
C PRO A 71 -42.22 -5.42 -25.90
N SER A 72 -41.03 -5.85 -26.31
CA SER A 72 -39.97 -4.97 -26.77
C SER A 72 -40.52 -4.17 -27.95
N GLN A 73 -40.97 -2.95 -27.68
CA GLN A 73 -41.24 -1.94 -28.70
C GLN A 73 -39.90 -1.48 -29.28
N HIS A 74 -39.30 -2.34 -30.11
CA HIS A 74 -38.58 -1.89 -31.29
C HIS A 74 -39.63 -1.61 -32.36
N ASP A 75 -40.51 -0.64 -32.11
CA ASP A 75 -41.37 -0.06 -33.15
C ASP A 75 -40.48 0.96 -33.89
N GLU A 76 -39.81 0.59 -34.98
CA GLU A 76 -40.34 0.64 -36.35
C GLU A 76 -40.89 2.02 -36.78
N HIS A 77 -40.46 3.10 -36.14
CA HIS A 77 -40.14 4.30 -36.93
C HIS A 77 -38.74 4.13 -37.51
N ALA A 78 -38.62 3.23 -38.50
CA ALA A 78 -37.52 3.32 -39.44
C ALA A 78 -37.60 4.74 -40.02
N SER A 79 -36.74 5.65 -39.54
CA SER A 79 -36.51 6.88 -40.28
C SER A 79 -36.20 6.47 -41.72
N PRO A 80 -36.70 7.18 -42.74
CA PRO A 80 -36.36 6.89 -44.14
C PRO A 80 -34.85 6.72 -44.36
N LEU A 81 -34.04 7.28 -43.47
CA LEU A 81 -32.58 7.23 -43.47
C LEU A 81 -32.00 5.92 -42.88
N ALA A 82 -32.75 5.15 -42.09
CA ALA A 82 -32.31 3.84 -41.59
C ALA A 82 -32.11 2.80 -42.71
N GLU A 83 -32.76 2.99 -43.86
CA GLU A 83 -32.54 2.18 -45.06
C GLU A 83 -31.15 2.40 -45.69
N LEU A 84 -30.50 3.54 -45.41
CA LEU A 84 -29.17 3.90 -45.91
C LEU A 84 -28.07 3.08 -45.22
N ASP A 85 -28.29 2.63 -43.98
CA ASP A 85 -27.32 1.86 -43.19
C ASP A 85 -27.36 0.35 -43.48
N ARG A 86 -28.24 -0.09 -44.38
CA ARG A 86 -28.41 -1.51 -44.70
C ARG A 86 -27.16 -2.08 -45.40
N PRO A 87 -26.68 -3.28 -45.03
CA PRO A 87 -25.59 -3.93 -45.76
C PRO A 87 -25.98 -4.19 -47.22
N GLY A 88 -25.10 -3.84 -48.17
CA GLY A 88 -25.37 -3.92 -49.61
C GLY A 88 -26.32 -2.84 -50.11
N PHE A 89 -26.26 -1.64 -49.52
CA PHE A 89 -26.98 -0.47 -49.99
C PHE A 89 -26.53 -0.05 -51.40
N GLU A 90 -27.49 0.01 -52.33
CA GLU A 90 -27.29 0.43 -53.72
C GLU A 90 -27.92 1.80 -53.95
N ALA A 91 -27.10 2.86 -53.86
CA ALA A 91 -27.55 4.25 -53.93
C ALA A 91 -28.37 4.54 -55.21
N GLY A 92 -27.97 3.98 -56.34
CA GLY A 92 -28.67 4.18 -57.61
C GLY A 92 -30.08 3.58 -57.62
N ALA A 93 -30.28 2.40 -57.01
CA ALA A 93 -31.59 1.78 -56.92
C ALA A 93 -32.50 2.51 -55.94
N TYR A 94 -31.95 2.93 -54.80
CA TYR A 94 -32.65 3.70 -53.78
C TYR A 94 -33.16 5.04 -54.35
N VAL A 95 -32.30 5.82 -54.99
CA VAL A 95 -32.68 7.13 -55.58
C VAL A 95 -33.74 6.97 -56.66
N ARG A 96 -33.66 5.94 -57.51
CA ARG A 96 -34.71 5.65 -58.51
C ARG A 96 -36.06 5.35 -57.85
N SER A 97 -36.06 4.45 -56.85
CA SER A 97 -37.28 4.12 -56.12
C SER A 97 -37.86 5.33 -55.34
N LEU A 98 -36.99 6.23 -54.87
CA LEU A 98 -37.39 7.44 -54.17
C LEU A 98 -38.03 8.46 -55.12
N LEU A 99 -37.47 8.65 -56.32
CA LEU A 99 -38.04 9.52 -57.37
C LEU A 99 -39.39 9.01 -57.90
N GLU A 100 -39.63 7.70 -57.88
CA GLU A 100 -40.90 7.09 -58.27
C GLU A 100 -41.99 7.22 -57.18
N ARG A 101 -41.58 7.30 -55.90
CA ARG A 101 -42.48 7.29 -54.74
C ARG A 101 -42.81 8.69 -54.20
N GLU A 102 -41.82 9.58 -54.17
CA GLU A 102 -41.90 10.88 -53.51
C GLU A 102 -41.94 12.03 -54.51
N GLY A 103 -42.70 13.08 -54.18
CA GLY A 103 -42.72 14.33 -54.93
C GLY A 103 -41.55 15.26 -54.57
N LEU A 104 -41.38 16.35 -55.33
CA LEU A 104 -40.29 17.32 -55.10
C LEU A 104 -40.22 17.86 -53.66
N GLU A 105 -41.36 18.09 -53.03
CA GLU A 105 -41.42 18.55 -51.63
C GLU A 105 -40.87 17.50 -50.65
N GLY A 106 -41.19 16.21 -50.86
CA GLY A 106 -40.67 15.10 -50.08
C GLY A 106 -39.17 14.94 -50.24
N LEU A 107 -38.67 15.08 -51.48
CA LEU A 107 -37.24 15.06 -51.77
C LEU A 107 -36.48 16.19 -51.05
N LEU A 108 -37.00 17.42 -51.06
CA LEU A 108 -36.37 18.55 -50.39
C LEU A 108 -36.37 18.40 -48.86
N ARG A 109 -37.41 17.80 -48.28
CA ARG A 109 -37.45 17.49 -46.84
C ARG A 109 -36.41 16.44 -46.48
N LEU A 110 -36.33 15.35 -47.26
CA LEU A 110 -35.34 14.29 -47.05
C LEU A 110 -33.91 14.81 -47.23
N GLU A 111 -33.66 15.66 -48.23
CA GLU A 111 -32.36 16.29 -48.43
C GLU A 111 -31.95 17.12 -47.20
N ASN A 112 -32.86 17.94 -46.67
CA ASN A 112 -32.58 18.74 -45.48
C ASN A 112 -32.32 17.86 -44.24
N GLU A 113 -33.07 16.77 -44.09
CA GLU A 113 -32.86 15.79 -43.01
C GLU A 113 -31.47 15.14 -43.12
N LEU A 114 -31.12 14.62 -44.30
CA LEU A 114 -29.83 13.99 -44.57
C LEU A 114 -28.67 14.97 -44.35
N VAL A 115 -28.81 16.22 -44.82
CA VAL A 115 -27.81 17.26 -44.63
C VAL A 115 -27.64 17.62 -43.14
N SER A 116 -28.71 17.57 -42.36
CA SER A 116 -28.67 17.77 -40.91
C SER A 116 -27.94 16.62 -40.21
N GLU A 117 -28.26 15.38 -40.58
CA GLU A 117 -27.64 14.17 -40.04
C GLU A 117 -26.15 14.10 -40.39
N VAL A 118 -25.76 14.39 -41.63
CA VAL A 118 -24.34 14.44 -42.04
C VAL A 118 -23.56 15.43 -41.18
N ARG A 119 -24.14 16.59 -40.85
CA ARG A 119 -23.51 17.58 -39.95
C ARG A 119 -23.48 17.09 -38.51
N GLY A 120 -24.52 16.42 -38.04
CA GLY A 120 -24.58 15.77 -36.73
C GLY A 120 -23.48 14.73 -36.57
N LEU A 121 -23.38 13.79 -37.51
CA LEU A 121 -22.38 12.73 -37.56
C LEU A 121 -20.95 13.27 -37.65
N ASP A 122 -20.70 14.34 -38.42
CA ASP A 122 -19.37 14.98 -38.42
C ASP A 122 -19.04 15.62 -37.06
N GLY A 123 -20.05 16.21 -36.40
CA GLY A 123 -19.93 16.71 -35.03
C GLY A 123 -19.60 15.61 -34.03
N GLU A 124 -20.31 14.50 -34.07
CA GLU A 124 -20.08 13.32 -33.22
C GLU A 124 -18.71 12.70 -33.48
N ARG A 125 -18.31 12.55 -34.75
CA ARG A 125 -16.97 12.09 -35.13
C ARG A 125 -15.90 12.98 -34.52
N LYS A 126 -16.03 14.30 -34.64
CA LYS A 126 -15.11 15.27 -34.01
C LYS A 126 -15.10 15.10 -32.51
N ALA A 127 -16.26 15.02 -31.86
CA ALA A 127 -16.38 14.85 -30.41
C ALA A 127 -15.68 13.57 -29.92
N LEU A 128 -15.85 12.44 -30.63
CA LEU A 128 -15.17 11.18 -30.32
C LEU A 128 -13.65 11.31 -30.46
N VAL A 129 -13.18 11.97 -31.52
CA VAL A 129 -11.76 12.23 -31.74
C VAL A 129 -11.18 13.10 -30.62
N TYR A 130 -11.88 14.17 -30.23
CA TYR A 130 -11.44 15.03 -29.13
C TYR A 130 -11.45 14.30 -27.78
N ASP A 131 -12.48 13.52 -27.50
CA ASP A 131 -12.55 12.73 -26.28
C ASP A 131 -11.40 11.72 -26.22
N ASN A 132 -11.15 10.98 -27.31
CA ASN A 132 -10.05 10.02 -27.39
C ASN A 132 -8.68 10.67 -27.22
N TYR A 133 -8.40 11.75 -27.95
CA TYR A 133 -7.13 12.47 -27.81
C TYR A 133 -6.99 13.10 -26.42
N SER A 134 -8.05 13.66 -25.85
CA SER A 134 -8.00 14.22 -24.50
C SER A 134 -7.70 13.15 -23.45
N LYS A 135 -8.25 11.94 -23.61
CA LYS A 135 -7.95 10.78 -22.75
C LYS A 135 -6.50 10.33 -22.90
N LEU A 136 -6.00 10.25 -24.13
CA LEU A 136 -4.61 9.87 -24.40
C LEU A 136 -3.62 10.88 -23.83
N ILE A 137 -3.90 12.17 -23.97
CA ILE A 137 -3.09 13.25 -23.39
C ILE A 137 -3.10 13.14 -21.86
N LYS A 138 -4.28 13.01 -21.23
CA LYS A 138 -4.40 12.83 -19.77
C LYS A 138 -3.65 11.59 -19.27
N ALA A 139 -3.71 10.47 -20.00
CA ALA A 139 -2.96 9.27 -19.67
C ALA A 139 -1.44 9.50 -19.77
N THR A 140 -1.00 10.19 -20.81
CA THR A 140 0.42 10.53 -21.01
C THR A 140 0.92 11.49 -19.93
N ASP A 141 0.13 12.48 -19.54
CA ASP A 141 0.42 13.39 -18.43
C ASP A 141 0.46 12.66 -17.09
N THR A 142 -0.41 11.67 -16.90
CA THR A 142 -0.40 10.80 -15.71
C THR A 142 0.89 9.99 -15.66
N ILE A 143 1.32 9.38 -16.77
CA ILE A 143 2.60 8.66 -16.87
C ILE A 143 3.77 9.60 -16.58
N ARG A 144 3.75 10.82 -17.12
CA ARG A 144 4.78 11.83 -16.86
C ARG A 144 4.83 12.17 -15.36
N LYS A 145 3.68 12.42 -14.73
CA LYS A 145 3.59 12.73 -13.30
C LYS A 145 4.03 11.54 -12.43
N MET A 146 3.66 10.32 -12.79
CA MET A 146 4.12 9.10 -12.12
C MET A 146 5.65 9.00 -12.20
N ARG A 147 6.23 9.24 -13.38
CA ARG A 147 7.68 9.24 -13.57
C ARG A 147 8.37 10.32 -12.73
N THR A 148 7.89 11.56 -12.75
CA THR A 148 8.49 12.65 -11.95
C THR A 148 8.32 12.46 -10.45
N ASN A 149 7.29 11.74 -10.00
CA ASN A 149 7.09 11.39 -8.59
C ASN A 149 7.89 10.14 -8.18
N MET A 150 8.25 9.27 -9.12
CA MET A 150 9.08 8.09 -8.88
C MET A 150 10.58 8.38 -8.99
N ASP A 151 11.00 9.32 -9.84
CA ASP A 151 12.38 9.82 -9.90
C ASP A 151 12.93 10.25 -8.52
N PRO A 152 12.20 11.02 -7.66
CA PRO A 152 12.68 11.41 -6.34
C PRO A 152 12.71 10.27 -5.30
N LEU A 153 12.21 9.07 -5.61
CA LEU A 153 12.43 7.88 -4.78
C LEU A 153 13.83 7.27 -4.97
N THR A 154 14.54 7.59 -6.07
CA THR A 154 15.94 7.20 -6.25
C THR A 154 16.93 7.94 -5.34
N PRO A 155 16.84 9.27 -5.08
CA PRO A 155 17.71 9.91 -4.10
C PRO A 155 17.38 9.52 -2.66
N ALA A 156 16.10 9.31 -2.30
CA ALA A 156 15.74 8.88 -0.93
C ALA A 156 16.23 7.44 -0.61
N THR A 157 16.19 6.54 -1.59
CA THR A 157 16.81 5.20 -1.43
C THR A 157 18.34 5.27 -1.49
N SER A 158 18.90 6.18 -2.29
CA SER A 158 20.36 6.41 -2.36
C SER A 158 20.95 7.05 -1.11
N THR A 159 20.17 7.77 -0.28
CA THR A 159 20.65 8.34 1.00
C THR A 159 20.45 7.40 2.18
N LEU A 160 19.44 6.53 2.14
CA LEU A 160 19.19 5.55 3.20
C LEU A 160 20.25 4.45 3.26
N ALA A 161 20.73 3.94 2.12
CA ALA A 161 21.74 2.90 2.12
C ALA A 161 23.07 3.33 2.79
N PRO A 162 23.66 4.51 2.47
CA PRO A 162 24.83 5.04 3.20
C PRO A 162 24.54 5.33 4.67
N ALA A 163 23.36 5.86 5.01
CA ALA A 163 23.00 6.15 6.40
C ALA A 163 22.89 4.87 7.24
N ILE A 164 22.29 3.81 6.70
CA ILE A 164 22.20 2.50 7.35
C ILE A 164 23.59 1.89 7.52
N SER A 165 24.46 1.97 6.52
CA SER A 165 25.86 1.51 6.63
C SER A 165 26.62 2.28 7.72
N HIS A 166 26.46 3.60 7.79
CA HIS A 166 27.08 4.42 8.84
C HIS A 166 26.55 4.06 10.24
N ILE A 167 25.25 3.83 10.38
CA ILE A 167 24.65 3.36 11.65
C ILE A 167 25.19 1.97 12.01
N ALA A 168 25.32 1.05 11.05
CA ALA A 168 25.88 -0.27 11.29
C ALA A 168 27.36 -0.20 11.73
N GLU A 169 28.17 0.65 11.11
CA GLU A 169 29.59 0.83 11.43
C GLU A 169 29.79 1.49 12.81
N THR A 170 29.01 2.52 13.11
CA THR A 170 29.00 3.19 14.43
C THR A 170 28.51 2.25 15.53
N THR A 171 27.47 1.46 15.27
CA THR A 171 26.97 0.46 16.21
C THR A 171 27.98 -0.66 16.42
N ALA A 172 28.66 -1.13 15.36
CA ALA A 172 29.73 -2.12 15.45
C ALA A 172 30.88 -1.59 16.31
N SER A 173 31.34 -0.36 16.05
CA SER A 173 32.39 0.31 16.83
C SER A 173 32.00 0.43 18.31
N LEU A 174 30.81 0.96 18.60
CA LEU A 174 30.27 1.04 19.96
C LEU A 174 30.16 -0.35 20.63
N SER A 175 29.74 -1.37 19.90
CA SER A 175 29.64 -2.73 20.45
C SER A 175 31.02 -3.31 20.79
N THR A 176 32.05 -3.01 20.00
CA THR A 176 33.42 -3.44 20.28
C THR A 176 34.02 -2.69 21.45
N GLU A 177 33.80 -1.37 21.56
CA GLU A 177 34.22 -0.57 22.72
C GLU A 177 33.50 -1.00 23.99
N LEU A 178 32.18 -1.20 23.92
CA LEU A 178 31.40 -1.71 25.04
C LEU A 178 31.83 -3.12 25.41
N SER A 179 32.10 -4.00 24.45
CA SER A 179 32.60 -5.35 24.74
C SER A 179 34.01 -5.33 25.32
N ALA A 180 34.88 -4.39 24.92
CA ALA A 180 36.18 -4.19 25.55
C ALA A 180 36.02 -3.66 26.99
N HIS A 181 35.08 -2.75 27.22
CA HIS A 181 34.76 -2.23 28.55
C HIS A 181 33.99 -3.24 29.43
N VAL A 182 33.20 -4.15 28.85
CA VAL A 182 32.42 -5.25 29.49
C VAL A 182 33.22 -6.56 29.60
N ALA A 183 34.32 -6.71 28.86
CA ALA A 183 35.42 -7.61 29.21
C ALA A 183 36.32 -7.01 30.31
N SER A 184 36.23 -5.69 30.54
CA SER A 184 36.93 -4.94 31.58
C SER A 184 36.10 -4.44 32.79
N PRO A 185 34.95 -5.03 33.21
CA PRO A 185 34.41 -4.90 34.53
C PRO A 185 34.80 -6.16 35.31
N THR A 186 35.16 -6.00 36.57
CA THR A 186 35.56 -7.09 37.49
C THR A 186 36.90 -7.79 37.21
N LYS A 187 37.97 -7.00 37.07
CA LYS A 187 39.24 -7.32 37.77
C LYS A 187 39.12 -7.09 39.29
N LEU A 188 37.96 -7.40 39.88
CA LEU A 188 37.89 -7.79 41.29
C LEU A 188 38.29 -9.26 41.27
N SER A 189 39.60 -9.47 41.36
CA SER A 189 40.20 -10.73 41.78
C SER A 189 39.41 -11.25 42.99
N THR A 190 38.44 -12.13 42.75
CA THR A 190 37.98 -13.02 43.80
C THR A 190 39.14 -13.95 44.04
N ASP A 191 39.96 -13.58 45.03
CA ASP A 191 41.02 -14.43 45.52
C ASP A 191 40.45 -15.85 45.66
N PRO A 192 41.18 -16.90 45.23
CA PRO A 192 40.71 -18.27 45.41
C PRO A 192 40.33 -18.55 46.88
N LYS A 193 40.97 -17.83 47.81
CA LYS A 193 40.66 -17.82 49.25
C LYS A 193 39.29 -17.25 49.59
N GLU A 194 38.82 -16.22 48.88
CA GLU A 194 37.51 -15.62 49.12
C GLU A 194 36.38 -16.54 48.64
N LYS A 195 36.57 -17.21 47.49
CA LYS A 195 35.64 -18.25 47.03
C LYS A 195 35.55 -19.40 48.03
N GLN A 196 36.70 -19.85 48.56
CA GLN A 196 36.76 -20.88 49.61
C GLN A 196 36.05 -20.45 50.90
N ARG A 197 36.26 -19.20 51.35
CA ARG A 197 35.58 -18.64 52.53
C ARG A 197 34.07 -18.59 52.36
N GLN A 198 33.59 -18.23 51.18
CA GLN A 198 32.16 -18.24 50.86
C GLN A 198 31.58 -19.65 50.89
N THR A 199 32.30 -20.65 50.36
CA THR A 199 31.89 -22.06 50.45
C THR A 199 31.82 -22.55 51.90
N VAL A 200 32.81 -22.22 52.72
CA VAL A 200 32.80 -22.58 54.16
C VAL A 200 31.65 -21.89 54.88
N ARG A 201 31.44 -20.58 54.64
CA ARG A 201 30.32 -19.83 55.22
C ARG A 201 28.96 -20.40 54.83
N TRP A 202 28.83 -20.89 53.60
CA TRP A 202 27.61 -21.52 53.10
C TRP A 202 27.32 -22.85 53.81
N VAL A 203 28.34 -23.68 54.04
CA VAL A 203 28.22 -24.93 54.82
C VAL A 203 27.89 -24.67 56.28
N LEU A 204 28.54 -23.69 56.92
CA LEU A 204 28.25 -23.33 58.32
C LEU A 204 26.82 -22.79 58.50
N ALA A 205 26.24 -22.18 57.46
CA ALA A 205 24.86 -21.71 57.48
C ALA A 205 23.83 -22.82 57.18
N ALA A 206 24.25 -24.01 56.75
CA ALA A 206 23.38 -25.13 56.39
C ALA A 206 22.34 -25.54 57.46
N PRO A 207 22.68 -25.73 58.76
CA PRO A 207 21.69 -26.19 59.75
C PRO A 207 20.52 -25.20 59.93
N THR A 208 20.82 -23.89 59.89
CA THR A 208 19.77 -22.85 59.96
C THR A 208 18.90 -22.80 58.71
N ARG A 209 19.45 -23.12 57.53
CA ARG A 209 18.72 -23.20 56.27
C ARG A 209 17.83 -24.44 56.23
N LEU A 210 18.36 -25.60 56.62
CA LEU A 210 17.61 -26.86 56.69
C LEU A 210 16.42 -26.73 57.66
N ARG A 211 16.64 -26.18 58.86
CA ARG A 211 15.55 -25.92 59.82
C ARG A 211 14.45 -25.02 59.22
N LYS A 212 14.83 -23.96 58.50
CA LYS A 212 13.85 -23.10 57.81
C LYS A 212 13.08 -23.88 56.74
N MET A 213 13.76 -24.63 55.88
CA MET A 213 13.12 -25.40 54.80
C MET A 213 12.17 -26.47 55.32
N VAL A 214 12.55 -27.13 56.43
CA VAL A 214 11.71 -28.09 57.14
C VAL A 214 10.45 -27.40 57.71
N HIS A 215 10.59 -26.25 58.39
CA HIS A 215 9.42 -25.50 58.89
C HIS A 215 8.46 -25.05 57.79
N TYR A 216 8.96 -24.73 56.59
CA TYR A 216 8.14 -24.34 55.45
C TYR A 216 7.60 -25.54 54.62
N GLY A 217 7.79 -26.78 55.10
CA GLY A 217 7.24 -27.99 54.47
C GLY A 217 8.01 -28.48 53.23
N GLY A 218 9.20 -27.93 52.96
CA GLY A 218 10.04 -28.26 51.80
C GLY A 218 11.04 -29.38 52.06
N ARG A 219 10.57 -30.56 52.53
CA ARG A 219 11.45 -31.66 52.97
C ARG A 219 12.35 -32.21 51.85
N GLU A 220 11.81 -32.39 50.65
CA GLU A 220 12.57 -32.90 49.50
C GLU A 220 13.72 -31.96 49.09
N ALA A 221 13.51 -30.64 49.24
CA ALA A 221 14.55 -29.64 48.98
C ALA A 221 15.61 -29.65 50.11
N ALA A 222 15.19 -29.83 51.36
CA ALA A 222 16.09 -29.96 52.49
C ALA A 222 16.99 -31.21 52.39
N GLU A 223 16.44 -32.35 51.96
CA GLU A 223 17.21 -33.58 51.71
C GLU A 223 18.26 -33.39 50.62
N LYS A 224 17.91 -32.74 49.50
CA LYS A 224 18.87 -32.41 48.43
C LYS A 224 19.97 -31.47 48.90
N GLU A 225 19.64 -30.43 49.67
CA GLU A 225 20.64 -29.54 50.25
C GLU A 225 21.52 -30.28 51.27
N TRP A 226 20.94 -31.15 52.08
CA TRP A 226 21.67 -32.00 53.02
C TRP A 226 22.66 -32.92 52.31
N ASP A 227 22.26 -33.60 51.23
CA ASP A 227 23.14 -34.48 50.46
C ASP A 227 24.35 -33.71 49.89
N THR A 228 24.13 -32.49 49.38
CA THR A 228 25.22 -31.64 48.87
C THR A 228 26.17 -31.19 49.97
N VAL A 229 25.65 -30.83 51.14
CA VAL A 229 26.44 -30.41 52.31
C VAL A 229 27.18 -31.60 52.91
N ASN A 230 26.53 -32.75 53.05
CA ASN A 230 27.12 -33.98 53.58
C ASN A 230 28.24 -34.49 52.66
N GLY A 231 28.05 -34.44 51.33
CA GLY A 231 29.11 -34.72 50.37
C GLY A 231 30.32 -33.78 50.50
N LEU A 232 30.11 -32.52 50.89
CA LEU A 232 31.21 -31.58 51.14
C LEU A 232 31.88 -31.80 52.49
N LEU A 233 31.11 -32.10 53.53
CA LEU A 233 31.62 -32.48 54.86
C LEU A 233 32.43 -33.78 54.82
N ASP A 234 32.04 -34.71 53.96
CA ASP A 234 32.78 -35.95 53.73
C ASP A 234 34.16 -35.72 53.11
N ARG A 235 34.26 -34.71 52.23
CA ARG A 235 35.55 -34.27 51.66
C ARG A 235 36.39 -33.48 52.66
N TRP A 236 35.80 -32.98 53.74
CA TRP A 236 36.47 -32.22 54.82
C TRP A 236 36.69 -33.04 56.11
N LYS A 237 36.51 -34.37 56.06
CA LYS A 237 36.76 -35.29 57.18
C LYS A 237 38.13 -35.05 57.81
N GLY A 238 38.15 -34.80 59.13
CA GLY A 238 39.36 -34.52 59.91
C GLY A 238 39.63 -33.04 60.20
N THR A 239 38.78 -32.12 59.73
CA THR A 239 38.84 -30.71 60.15
C THR A 239 37.96 -30.46 61.39
N PRO A 240 38.45 -29.71 62.40
CA PRO A 240 37.69 -29.46 63.63
C PRO A 240 36.39 -28.71 63.32
N GLY A 241 35.27 -29.16 63.90
CA GLY A 241 33.95 -28.54 63.77
C GLY A 241 33.07 -29.10 62.64
N THR A 242 33.57 -29.94 61.74
CA THR A 242 32.73 -30.57 60.70
C THR A 242 31.76 -31.59 61.25
N ASP A 243 32.15 -32.35 62.29
CA ASP A 243 31.27 -33.30 62.97
C ASP A 243 30.17 -32.60 63.78
N ASP A 244 30.44 -31.41 64.32
CA ASP A 244 29.44 -30.60 65.03
C ASP A 244 28.39 -30.04 64.08
N VAL A 245 28.81 -29.58 62.88
CA VAL A 245 27.90 -29.13 61.82
C VAL A 245 27.07 -30.30 61.30
N ARG A 246 27.67 -31.49 61.15
CA ARG A 246 26.95 -32.71 60.75
C ARG A 246 25.83 -33.04 61.75
N LYS A 247 26.16 -33.11 63.04
CA LYS A 247 25.17 -33.35 64.11
C LYS A 247 24.09 -32.28 64.16
N ALA A 248 24.44 -31.00 63.97
CA ALA A 248 23.47 -29.91 63.96
C ALA A 248 22.50 -29.98 62.76
N CYS A 249 22.97 -30.45 61.61
CA CYS A 249 22.12 -30.66 60.44
C CYS A 249 21.25 -31.91 60.59
N GLU A 250 21.78 -33.00 61.15
CA GLU A 250 21.01 -34.21 61.49
C GLU A 250 19.90 -33.89 62.50
N GLN A 251 20.17 -33.06 63.51
CA GLN A 251 19.15 -32.57 64.45
C GLN A 251 18.11 -31.69 63.74
N ALA A 252 18.51 -30.80 62.84
CA ALA A 252 17.57 -29.98 62.07
C ALA A 252 16.68 -30.81 61.12
N MET A 253 17.15 -31.98 60.68
CA MET A 253 16.37 -32.93 59.89
C MET A 253 15.53 -33.86 60.78
N ALA A 254 15.99 -34.24 61.97
CA ALA A 254 15.26 -35.09 62.92
C ALA A 254 14.16 -34.34 63.69
N GLU A 255 14.31 -33.03 63.89
CA GLU A 255 13.23 -32.11 64.31
C GLU A 255 12.05 -32.11 63.30
N ALA A 256 12.20 -32.73 62.12
CA ALA A 256 11.14 -32.95 61.13
C ALA A 256 10.37 -34.26 61.29
N ASP A 257 10.86 -35.21 62.11
CA ASP A 257 10.32 -36.57 62.24
C ASP A 257 9.52 -36.81 63.54
N GLY A 258 9.42 -35.80 64.42
CA GLY A 258 8.62 -35.82 65.65
C GLY A 258 7.52 -34.77 65.64
#